data_AF-A0A1G1PXU7-F1
#
_entry.id   AF-A0A1G1PXU7-F1
#
_cell.length_a   1.000
_cell.length_b   1.000
_cell.length_c   1.000
_cell.angle_alpha   90.00
_cell.angle_beta   90.00
_cell.angle_gamma   90.00
#
_symmetry.space_group_name_H-M   'P 1'
#
loop_
_entity.id
_entity.type
_entity.pdbx_description
1 polymer ?
#
loop_
_entity_poly.entity_id
_entity_poly.type
_entity_poly.pdbx_seq_one_letter_code
_entity_poly.pdbx_strand_id
1 'polypeptide(L)'
;MNEKQEKRQSDRLECLVPVEGKEGSSFENISTFDFSKGGFGFVSHYKMPLNKKINIEIDLSKDGEPVFVVGKVKWIRPIEGTEDYKVGVSFEDVLRGSKGRLDRYFQEK
;
A
#
# COMPACT_ATOMS: atom_id res chain seq x y z
N MET A 1 18.66 -16.69 -19.59
CA MET A 1 17.86 -15.54 -19.13
C MET A 1 16.63 -16.09 -18.42
N ASN A 2 16.55 -16.00 -17.09
CA ASN A 2 15.35 -16.42 -16.37
C ASN A 2 14.33 -15.28 -16.45
N GLU A 3 13.28 -15.47 -17.24
CA GLU A 3 12.08 -14.64 -17.18
C GLU A 3 11.51 -14.74 -15.77
N LYS A 4 11.52 -13.63 -15.02
CA LYS A 4 10.78 -13.56 -13.77
C LYS A 4 9.29 -13.58 -14.15
N GLN A 5 8.67 -14.75 -14.08
CA GLN A 5 7.21 -14.89 -14.20
C GLN A 5 6.54 -13.93 -13.22
N GLU A 6 5.51 -13.24 -13.71
CA GLU A 6 4.64 -12.41 -12.90
C GLU A 6 4.02 -13.27 -11.79
N LYS A 7 4.28 -12.91 -10.53
CA LYS A 7 3.81 -13.66 -9.36
C LYS A 7 2.59 -13.00 -8.69
N ARG A 8 2.13 -11.88 -9.24
CA ARG A 8 0.98 -11.16 -8.70
C ARG A 8 -0.29 -11.98 -8.84
N GLN A 9 -1.03 -12.06 -7.74
CA GLN A 9 -2.34 -12.71 -7.69
C GLN A 9 -3.49 -11.76 -8.06
N SER A 10 -3.20 -10.47 -8.30
CA SER A 10 -4.20 -9.45 -8.63
C SER A 10 -3.56 -8.30 -9.39
N ASP A 11 -4.33 -7.72 -10.31
CA ASP A 11 -3.97 -6.50 -11.02
C ASP A 11 -3.88 -5.30 -10.07
N ARG A 12 -3.07 -4.32 -10.42
CA ARG A 12 -2.89 -3.08 -9.64
C ARG A 12 -3.42 -1.91 -10.44
N LEU A 13 -4.18 -1.06 -9.75
CA LEU A 13 -4.58 0.23 -10.29
C LEU A 13 -3.46 1.23 -9.97
N GLU A 14 -3.08 2.02 -10.97
CA GLU A 14 -2.26 3.21 -10.72
C GLU A 14 -3.08 4.14 -9.83
N CYS A 15 -2.54 4.45 -8.66
CA CYS A 15 -3.24 5.18 -7.63
C CYS A 15 -2.24 6.11 -6.97
N LEU A 16 -2.38 7.40 -7.25
CA LEU A 16 -1.55 8.47 -6.71
C LEU A 16 -2.37 9.22 -5.67
N VAL A 17 -2.64 8.56 -4.54
CA VAL A 17 -3.28 9.20 -3.38
C VAL A 17 -2.21 9.53 -2.34
N PRO A 18 -2.25 10.74 -1.77
CA PRO A 18 -1.44 11.05 -0.61
C PRO A 18 -1.87 10.16 0.56
N VAL A 19 -0.91 9.69 1.35
CA VAL A 19 -1.23 9.02 2.62
C VAL A 19 -0.95 9.99 3.75
N GLU A 20 -1.94 10.21 4.59
CA GLU A 20 -1.76 10.95 5.83
C GLU A 20 -1.01 10.08 6.83
N GLY A 21 0.31 10.26 6.90
CA GLY A 21 1.13 9.69 7.96
C GLY A 21 1.18 10.60 9.18
N LYS A 22 1.43 10.00 10.35
CA LYS A 22 1.72 10.78 11.55
C LYS A 22 2.95 11.67 11.31
N GLU A 23 2.84 12.96 11.64
CA GLU A 23 3.95 13.93 11.57
C GLU A 23 5.19 13.42 12.32
N GLY A 24 6.38 13.60 11.73
CA GLY A 24 7.66 13.11 12.26
C GLY A 24 7.85 11.59 12.19
N SER A 25 6.96 10.86 11.50
CA SER A 25 7.09 9.42 11.30
C SER A 25 7.64 9.08 9.91
N SER A 26 8.07 7.83 9.72
CA SER A 26 8.50 7.31 8.40
C SER A 26 7.40 7.27 7.33
N PHE A 27 6.20 7.78 7.63
CA PHE A 27 5.05 7.83 6.74
C PHE A 27 4.62 9.27 6.42
N GLU A 28 5.33 10.26 6.92
CA GLU A 28 5.07 11.66 6.59
C GLU A 28 5.35 11.92 5.10
N ASN A 29 4.44 12.65 4.43
CA ASN A 29 4.54 13.03 3.02
C ASN A 29 4.74 11.86 2.03
N ILE A 30 4.18 10.68 2.31
CA ILE A 30 4.27 9.56 1.37
C ILE A 30 3.17 9.66 0.29
N SER A 31 3.54 9.25 -0.92
CA SER A 31 2.61 9.16 -2.06
C SER A 31 2.53 7.72 -2.54
N THR A 32 1.32 7.19 -2.69
CA THR A 32 1.14 5.88 -3.33
C THR A 32 1.46 5.96 -4.81
N PHE A 33 1.88 4.86 -5.43
CA PHE A 33 2.00 4.74 -6.89
C PHE A 33 1.15 3.62 -7.46
N ASP A 34 0.78 2.63 -6.64
CA ASP A 34 -0.16 1.59 -7.01
C ASP A 34 -0.98 1.10 -5.83
N PHE A 35 -2.18 0.61 -6.09
CA PHE A 35 -3.10 0.06 -5.10
C PHE A 35 -3.82 -1.17 -5.68
N SER A 36 -3.96 -2.22 -4.88
CA SER A 36 -4.75 -3.40 -5.20
C SER A 36 -5.44 -3.97 -3.98
N LYS A 37 -6.33 -4.94 -4.20
CA LYS A 37 -6.99 -5.71 -3.13
C LYS A 37 -6.01 -6.36 -2.15
N GLY A 38 -4.78 -6.64 -2.58
CA GLY A 38 -3.77 -7.34 -1.78
C GLY A 38 -2.73 -6.42 -1.13
N GLY A 39 -2.69 -5.13 -1.45
CA GLY A 39 -1.66 -4.23 -0.95
C GLY A 39 -1.47 -2.98 -1.80
N PHE A 40 -0.45 -2.20 -1.48
CA PHE A 40 -0.12 -0.99 -2.23
C PHE A 40 1.38 -0.73 -2.24
N GLY A 41 1.79 0.14 -3.14
CA GLY A 41 3.14 0.66 -3.28
C GLY A 41 3.15 2.16 -3.01
N PHE A 42 4.17 2.65 -2.31
CA PHE A 42 4.37 4.08 -2.08
C PHE A 42 5.85 4.48 -2.11
N VAL A 43 6.09 5.79 -2.20
CA VAL A 43 7.41 6.41 -2.09
C VAL A 43 7.57 7.02 -0.72
N SER A 44 8.74 6.82 -0.10
CA SER A 44 9.11 7.37 1.21
C SER A 44 10.52 7.95 1.16
N HIS A 45 10.70 9.11 1.78
CA HIS A 45 12.03 9.71 2.05
C HIS A 45 12.80 8.96 3.15
N TYR A 46 12.10 8.19 3.98
CA TYR A 46 12.69 7.44 5.08
C TYR A 46 12.83 5.95 4.75
N LYS A 47 13.98 5.38 5.10
CA LYS A 47 14.18 3.93 5.03
C LYS A 47 13.27 3.22 6.04
N MET A 48 12.48 2.29 5.53
CA MET A 48 11.58 1.49 6.35
C MET A 48 12.21 0.15 6.76
N PRO A 49 11.80 -0.46 7.89
CA PRO A 49 12.19 -1.83 8.19
C PRO A 49 11.38 -2.83 7.37
N LEU A 50 12.06 -3.83 6.80
CA LEU A 50 11.39 -4.98 6.20
C LEU A 50 10.55 -5.70 7.25
N ASN A 51 9.41 -6.27 6.85
CA ASN A 51 8.47 -6.97 7.73
C ASN A 51 7.79 -6.10 8.81
N LYS A 52 8.02 -4.78 8.83
CA LYS A 52 7.28 -3.87 9.71
C LYS A 52 5.79 -3.97 9.41
N LYS A 53 5.00 -4.18 10.47
CA LYS A 53 3.54 -4.09 10.41
C LYS A 53 3.10 -2.63 10.54
N ILE A 54 2.10 -2.26 9.76
CA ILE A 54 1.56 -0.91 9.69
C ILE A 54 0.04 -1.00 9.73
N ASN A 55 -0.58 -0.20 10.59
CA ASN A 55 -2.02 -0.04 10.57
C ASN A 55 -2.34 1.01 9.50
N ILE A 56 -3.24 0.66 8.58
CA ILE A 56 -3.63 1.53 7.47
C ILE A 56 -5.14 1.68 7.51
N GLU A 57 -5.57 2.92 7.40
CA GLU A 57 -6.94 3.29 7.11
C GLU A 57 -7.04 3.62 5.63
N ILE A 58 -7.95 2.96 4.91
CA ILE A 58 -8.17 3.17 3.48
C ILE A 58 -9.56 3.76 3.32
N ASP A 59 -9.60 5.02 2.92
CA ASP A 59 -10.83 5.65 2.48
C ASP A 59 -11.10 5.28 1.01
N LEU A 60 -12.21 4.58 0.76
CA LEU A 60 -12.59 4.08 -0.58
C LEU A 60 -13.61 4.98 -1.28
N SER A 61 -14.27 5.91 -0.56
CA SER A 61 -15.21 6.88 -1.14
C SER A 61 -15.57 7.98 -0.15
N LYS A 62 -15.90 9.18 -0.66
CA LYS A 62 -16.26 10.38 0.13
C LYS A 62 -17.32 10.18 1.23
N ASP A 63 -18.21 9.19 1.08
CA ASP A 63 -19.34 8.93 1.98
C ASP A 63 -19.29 7.52 2.61
N GLY A 64 -18.19 6.78 2.39
CA GLY A 64 -18.05 5.39 2.81
C GLY A 64 -17.39 5.24 4.18
N GLU A 65 -17.69 4.14 4.87
CA GLU A 65 -16.90 3.75 6.04
C GLU A 65 -15.48 3.33 5.58
N PRO A 66 -14.42 3.78 6.28
CA PRO A 66 -13.05 3.44 5.93
C PRO A 66 -12.74 1.96 6.20
N VAL A 67 -11.84 1.40 5.41
CA VAL A 67 -11.35 0.03 5.54
C VAL A 67 -10.05 0.03 6.33
N PHE A 68 -10.08 -0.64 7.49
CA PHE A 68 -8.89 -0.79 8.33
C PHE A 68 -8.17 -2.10 8.02
N VAL A 69 -6.89 -1.99 7.67
CA VAL A 69 -6.04 -3.14 7.34
C VAL A 69 -4.71 -3.08 8.09
N VAL A 70 -4.18 -4.26 8.39
CA VAL A 70 -2.80 -4.42 8.84
C VAL A 70 -1.95 -4.78 7.64
N GLY A 71 -1.15 -3.82 7.20
CA GLY A 71 -0.16 -4.00 6.15
C GLY A 71 1.17 -4.49 6.70
N LYS A 72 1.96 -5.14 5.85
CA LYS A 72 3.36 -5.47 6.15
C LYS A 72 4.27 -5.10 5.00
N VAL A 73 5.38 -4.45 5.32
CA VAL A 73 6.44 -4.12 4.35
C VAL A 73 7.07 -5.42 3.82
N LYS A 74 6.96 -5.68 2.52
CA LYS A 74 7.48 -6.89 1.86
C LYS A 74 8.73 -6.65 1.03
N TRP A 75 8.94 -5.45 0.55
CA TRP A 75 10.17 -5.09 -0.16
C TRP A 75 10.39 -3.58 -0.12
N ILE A 76 11.66 -3.20 -0.26
CA ILE A 76 12.13 -1.82 -0.26
C ILE A 76 13.18 -1.72 -1.36
N ARG A 77 13.07 -0.72 -2.24
CA ARG A 77 14.02 -0.48 -3.32
C ARG A 77 14.40 0.99 -3.33
N PRO A 78 15.70 1.35 -3.31
CA PRO A 78 16.10 2.73 -3.52
C PRO A 78 15.69 3.20 -4.92
N ILE A 79 15.43 4.49 -5.06
CA ILE A 79 15.26 5.14 -6.35
C ILE A 79 16.63 5.70 -6.76
N GLU A 80 17.14 5.29 -7.92
CA GLU A 80 18.44 5.75 -8.39
C GLU A 80 18.43 7.27 -8.62
N GLY A 81 19.46 7.95 -8.10
CA GLY A 81 19.60 9.40 -8.22
C GLY A 81 18.79 10.22 -7.20
N THR A 82 18.10 9.59 -6.24
CA THR A 82 17.42 10.29 -5.13
C THR A 82 17.73 9.64 -3.78
N GLU A 83 17.30 10.27 -2.69
CA GLU A 83 17.38 9.70 -1.33
C GLU A 83 16.14 8.85 -0.97
N ASP A 84 15.27 8.57 -1.95
CA ASP A 84 13.95 8.01 -1.73
C ASP A 84 13.92 6.50 -1.93
N TYR A 85 12.85 5.89 -1.40
CA TYR A 85 12.61 4.46 -1.45
C TYR A 85 11.22 4.17 -2.00
N LYS A 86 11.14 3.27 -2.97
CA LYS A 86 9.90 2.55 -3.29
C LYS A 86 9.68 1.45 -2.25
N VAL A 87 8.52 1.46 -1.63
CA VAL A 87 8.13 0.51 -0.60
C VAL A 87 6.90 -0.25 -1.06
N GLY A 88 6.94 -1.58 -0.97
CA GLY A 88 5.80 -2.44 -1.25
C GLY A 88 5.23 -3.03 0.02
N VAL A 89 3.91 -2.90 0.18
CA VAL A 89 3.15 -3.42 1.32
C VAL A 89 2.16 -4.46 0.84
N SER A 90 1.99 -5.53 1.62
CA SER A 90 0.87 -6.47 1.48
C SER A 90 -0.08 -6.35 2.66
N PHE A 91 -1.38 -6.47 2.43
CA PHE A 91 -2.37 -6.58 3.51
C PHE A 91 -2.30 -8.00 4.10
N GLU A 92 -1.94 -8.12 5.38
CA GLU A 92 -1.90 -9.40 6.10
C GLU A 92 -3.22 -9.68 6.81
N ASP A 93 -3.89 -8.65 7.31
CA ASP A 93 -5.19 -8.78 7.94
C ASP A 93 -6.10 -7.61 7.54
N VAL A 94 -7.36 -7.89 7.30
CA VAL A 94 -8.40 -6.89 7.07
C VAL A 94 -9.33 -6.98 8.26
N LEU A 95 -9.36 -5.94 9.09
CA LEU A 95 -10.09 -5.99 10.35
C LEU A 95 -11.60 -6.27 10.09
N ARG A 96 -12.23 -6.97 11.03
CA ARG A 96 -13.60 -7.51 10.89
C ARG A 96 -14.58 -6.41 10.45
N GLY A 97 -15.33 -6.68 9.38
CA GLY A 97 -16.28 -5.73 8.75
C GLY A 97 -15.76 -5.04 7.48
N SER A 98 -14.47 -5.16 7.17
CA SER A 98 -13.85 -4.43 6.04
C SER A 98 -13.49 -5.29 4.82
N LYS A 99 -13.45 -6.63 4.95
CA LYS A 99 -13.03 -7.54 3.87
C LYS A 99 -13.98 -7.50 2.65
N GLY A 100 -15.28 -7.46 2.88
CA GLY A 100 -16.27 -7.36 1.80
C GLY A 100 -16.26 -6.01 1.07
N ARG A 101 -15.73 -4.95 1.69
CA ARG A 101 -15.70 -3.59 1.11
C ARG A 101 -14.57 -3.40 0.11
N LEU A 102 -13.36 -3.87 0.44
CA LEU A 102 -12.25 -3.96 -0.51
C LEU A 102 -12.66 -4.81 -1.71
N ASP A 103 -13.27 -5.97 -1.47
CA ASP A 103 -13.71 -6.87 -2.53
C ASP A 103 -14.71 -6.21 -3.48
N ARG A 104 -15.70 -5.49 -2.94
CA ARG A 104 -16.69 -4.76 -3.72
C ARG A 104 -16.08 -3.64 -4.56
N TYR A 105 -15.22 -2.82 -3.96
CA TYR A 105 -14.55 -1.71 -4.66
C TYR A 105 -13.80 -2.19 -5.91
N PHE A 106 -13.12 -3.34 -5.83
CA PHE A 106 -12.38 -3.91 -6.94
C PHE A 106 -13.23 -4.75 -7.91
N GLN A 107 -14.49 -5.07 -7.58
CA GLN A 107 -15.44 -5.71 -8.50
C GLN A 107 -16.24 -4.71 -9.32
N GLU A 108 -16.43 -3.49 -8.81
CA GLU A 108 -17.21 -2.42 -9.45
C GLU A 108 -16.38 -1.54 -10.41
N LYS A 109 -15.08 -1.80 -10.56
CA LYS A 109 -14.18 -1.17 -11.55
C LYS A 109 -13.82 -2.12 -12.67
#